data_AF-A0A515KRM4-F1
#
_entry.id   AF-A0A515KRM4-F1
#
_cell.length_a   1.000
_cell.length_b   1.000
_cell.length_c   1.000
_cell.angle_alpha   90.00
_cell.angle_beta   90.00
_cell.angle_gamma   90.00
#
_symmetry.space_group_name_H-M   'P 1'
#
loop_
_entity.id
_entity.type
_entity.pdbx_description
1 polymer ?
#
loop_
_entity_poly.entity_id
_entity_poly.type
_entity_poly.pdbx_seq_one_letter_code
_entity_poly.pdbx_strand_id
1 'polypeptide(L)' 'MSKTESPQLSPSEFGADLISTMRTALNDAAGSIDEANRTPATIAKMAERMLRTASAGVTDAERLTAVAVEEGANPAD' A
#
# COMPACT_ATOMS: atom_id res chain seq x y z
N MET A 1 -13.42 -7.89 25.57
CA MET A 1 -13.12 -7.91 24.11
C MET A 1 -11.68 -7.48 23.96
N SER A 2 -10.74 -8.43 23.85
CA SER A 2 -9.33 -8.09 23.65
C SER A 2 -9.17 -7.59 22.21
N LYS A 3 -8.87 -6.30 22.07
CA LYS A 3 -8.45 -5.72 20.80
C LYS A 3 -7.08 -6.31 20.50
N THR A 4 -7.01 -7.29 19.60
CA THR A 4 -5.73 -7.76 19.08
C THR A 4 -5.18 -6.62 18.22
N GLU A 5 -4.49 -5.69 18.86
CA GLU A 5 -3.70 -4.70 18.15
C GLU A 5 -2.60 -5.49 17.45
N SER A 6 -2.74 -5.69 16.13
CA SER A 6 -1.64 -6.19 15.30
C SER A 6 -0.40 -5.34 15.62
N PRO A 7 0.76 -5.95 15.87
CA PRO A 7 1.95 -5.19 16.22
C PRO A 7 2.22 -4.18 15.10
N GLN A 8 2.23 -2.90 15.45
CA GLN A 8 2.65 -1.87 14.50
C GLN A 8 4.10 -2.12 14.13
N LEU A 9 4.40 -2.13 12.82
CA LEU A 9 5.77 -2.32 12.37
C LEU A 9 6.63 -1.14 12.83
N SER A 10 7.73 -1.44 13.49
CA SER A 10 8.77 -0.47 13.78
C SER A 10 9.53 -0.11 12.48
N PRO A 11 10.15 1.08 12.37
CA PRO A 11 10.90 1.47 11.17
C PRO A 11 11.97 0.44 10.75
N SER A 12 12.61 -0.23 11.72
CA SER A 12 13.61 -1.27 11.46
C SER A 12 13.05 -2.55 10.83
N GLU A 13 11.74 -2.77 10.91
CA GLU A 13 11.05 -3.92 10.30
C GLU A 13 10.73 -3.70 8.82
N PHE A 14 10.88 -2.46 8.33
CA PHE A 14 10.88 -2.14 6.89
C PHE A 14 12.23 -2.51 6.27
N GLY A 15 12.53 -3.81 6.29
CA GLY A 15 13.69 -4.39 5.63
C GLY A 15 13.58 -4.36 4.10
N ALA A 16 14.68 -4.73 3.43
CA ALA A 16 14.76 -4.76 1.97
C ALA A 16 13.67 -5.62 1.32
N ASP A 17 13.34 -6.77 1.92
CA ASP A 17 12.30 -7.66 1.41
C ASP A 17 10.91 -7.01 1.44
N LEU A 18 10.53 -6.38 2.55
CA LEU A 18 9.23 -5.71 2.66
C LEU A 18 9.16 -4.51 1.70
N ILE A 19 10.23 -3.72 1.59
CA ILE A 19 10.30 -2.60 0.64
C ILE A 19 10.17 -3.11 -0.80
N SER A 20 10.81 -4.23 -1.12
CA SER A 20 10.70 -4.87 -2.43
C SER A 20 9.27 -5.32 -2.73
N THR A 21 8.62 -6.00 -1.78
CA THR A 21 7.22 -6.42 -1.87
C THR A 21 6.30 -5.21 -2.09
N MET A 22 6.45 -4.15 -1.29
CA MET A 22 5.63 -2.94 -1.43
C MET A 22 5.85 -2.26 -2.78
N ARG A 23 7.07 -2.25 -3.31
CA ARG A 23 7.35 -1.68 -4.64
C ARG A 23 6.65 -2.47 -5.74
N THR A 24 6.74 -3.80 -5.71
CA THR A 24 6.09 -4.67 -6.69
C THR A 24 4.57 -4.50 -6.62
N ALA A 25 4.00 -4.57 -5.41
CA ALA A 25 2.57 -4.40 -5.19
C ALA A 25 2.05 -3.03 -5.65
N LEU A 26 2.82 -1.95 -5.44
CA LEU A 26 2.47 -0.62 -5.92
C LEU A 26 2.45 -0.55 -7.46
N ASN A 27 3.44 -1.17 -8.12
CA ASN A 27 3.51 -1.22 -9.57
C ASN A 27 2.34 -2.02 -10.17
N ASP A 28 2.00 -3.16 -9.56
CA ASP A 28 0.86 -3.99 -9.97
C ASP A 28 -0.47 -3.26 -9.77
N ALA A 29 -0.62 -2.56 -8.63
CA ALA A 29 -1.78 -1.74 -8.35
C ALA A 29 -1.94 -0.59 -9.36
N ALA A 30 -0.85 0.11 -9.69
CA ALA A 30 -0.87 1.18 -10.69
C ALA A 30 -1.27 0.67 -12.09
N GLY A 31 -0.88 -0.55 -12.43
CA GLY A 31 -1.33 -1.23 -13.67
C GLY A 31 -2.81 -1.64 -13.66
N SER A 32 -3.44 -1.70 -12.48
CA SER A 32 -4.81 -2.19 -12.29
C SER A 32 -5.88 -1.09 -12.20
N ILE A 33 -5.48 0.17 -12.02
CA ILE A 33 -6.41 1.32 -12.01
C ILE A 33 -6.62 1.88 -13.43
N ASP A 34 -7.69 2.65 -13.61
CA ASP A 34 -7.99 3.35 -14.87
C ASP A 34 -6.82 4.24 -15.30
N GLU A 35 -6.49 4.24 -16.59
CA GLU A 35 -5.37 5.01 -17.14
C GLU A 35 -5.49 6.51 -16.86
N ALA A 36 -6.70 7.07 -16.86
CA ALA A 36 -6.95 8.48 -16.53
C ALA A 36 -6.55 8.82 -15.08
N ASN A 37 -6.57 7.83 -14.18
CA ASN A 37 -6.23 8.01 -12.78
C ASN A 37 -4.74 7.78 -12.49
N ARG A 38 -3.93 7.29 -13.44
CA ARG A 38 -2.50 6.95 -13.27
C ARG A 38 -1.59 8.18 -13.25
N THR A 39 -1.94 9.17 -12.43
CA THR A 39 -1.12 10.37 -12.23
C THR A 39 -0.07 10.10 -11.13
N PRO A 40 1.05 10.85 -11.13
CA PRO A 40 2.03 10.77 -10.04
C PRO A 40 1.41 11.02 -8.66
N ALA A 41 0.42 11.91 -8.58
CA ALA A 41 -0.27 12.23 -7.33
C ALA A 41 -1.13 11.06 -6.83
N THR A 42 -1.91 10.42 -7.70
CA THR A 42 -2.68 9.23 -7.35
C THR A 42 -1.76 8.10 -6.91
N ILE A 43 -0.67 7.83 -7.63
CA ILE A 43 0.30 6.78 -7.27
C ILE A 43 0.94 7.06 -5.91
N ALA A 44 1.27 8.32 -5.59
CA ALA A 44 1.79 8.69 -4.29
C ALA A 44 0.78 8.41 -3.16
N LYS A 45 -0.51 8.72 -3.38
CA LYS A 45 -1.59 8.43 -2.42
C LYS A 45 -1.79 6.92 -2.21
N MET A 46 -1.70 6.13 -3.29
CA MET A 46 -1.71 4.66 -3.21
C MET A 46 -0.55 4.14 -2.35
N ALA A 47 0.67 4.62 -2.60
CA ALA A 47 1.86 4.25 -1.83
C ALA A 47 1.71 4.62 -0.34
N GLU A 48 1.15 5.80 -0.05
CA GLU A 48 0.88 6.26 1.31
C GLU A 48 -0.12 5.36 2.03
N ARG A 49 -1.20 4.94 1.34
CA ARG A 49 -2.19 4.01 1.89
C ARG A 49 -1.60 2.64 2.17
N MET A 50 -0.76 2.12 1.27
CA MET A 50 -0.01 0.87 1.47
C MET A 50 0.91 0.97 2.69
N LEU A 51 1.68 2.06 2.80
CA LEU A 51 2.60 2.28 3.90
C LEU A 51 1.86 2.29 5.25
N ARG A 52 0.75 3.02 5.37
CA ARG A 52 -0.08 3.00 6.58
C ARG A 52 -0.59 1.60 6.93
N THR A 53 -0.94 0.81 5.93
CA THR A 53 -1.43 -0.56 6.11
C THR A 53 -0.30 -1.49 6.56
N ALA A 54 0.87 -1.38 5.95
CA ALA A 54 2.08 -2.07 6.38
C ALA A 54 2.47 -1.69 7.80
N SER A 55 2.47 -0.40 8.15
CA SER A 55 2.73 0.07 9.51
C SER A 55 1.75 -0.48 10.54
N ALA A 56 0.54 -0.88 10.15
CA ALA A 56 -0.43 -1.57 11.02
C ALA A 56 -0.19 -3.10 11.12
N GLY A 57 0.94 -3.60 10.62
CA GLY A 57 1.33 -5.02 10.70
C GLY A 57 0.90 -5.86 9.50
N VAL A 58 0.32 -5.28 8.45
CA VAL A 58 -0.16 -6.02 7.27
C VAL A 58 0.90 -6.01 6.17
N THR A 59 1.62 -7.12 6.02
CA THR A 59 2.73 -7.26 5.05
C THR A 59 2.40 -8.14 3.85
N ASP A 60 1.19 -8.71 3.80
CA ASP A 60 0.73 -9.54 2.70
C ASP A 60 0.62 -8.74 1.39
N ALA A 61 1.23 -9.26 0.33
CA ALA A 61 1.33 -8.56 -0.94
C ALA A 61 -0.04 -8.34 -1.60
N GLU A 62 -0.92 -9.35 -1.61
CA GLU A 62 -2.26 -9.23 -2.19
C GLU A 62 -3.09 -8.19 -1.45
N ARG A 63 -2.99 -8.16 -0.12
CA ARG A 63 -3.70 -7.18 0.70
C ARG A 63 -3.17 -5.76 0.47
N LEU A 64 -1.86 -5.60 0.35
CA LEU A 64 -1.23 -4.31 0.04
C LEU A 64 -1.62 -3.80 -1.35
N THR A 65 -1.63 -4.66 -2.37
CA THR A 65 -2.11 -4.32 -3.71
C THR A 65 -3.58 -3.92 -3.69
N ALA A 66 -4.44 -4.68 -3.00
CA ALA A 66 -5.87 -4.40 -2.94
C ALA A 66 -6.18 -3.02 -2.33
N VAL A 67 -5.55 -2.66 -1.21
CA VAL A 67 -5.77 -1.34 -0.59
C VAL A 67 -5.21 -0.19 -1.43
N ALA A 68 -4.15 -0.45 -2.21
CA ALA A 68 -3.62 0.53 -3.16
C ALA A 68 -4.58 0.78 -4.32
N VAL A 69 -5.14 -0.29 -4.91
CA VAL A 69 -6.12 -0.18 -6.00
C VAL A 69 -7.38 0.54 -5.54
N GLU A 70 -7.90 0.22 -4.35
CA GLU A 70 -9.05 0.91 -3.75
C GLU A 70 -8.79 2.42 -3.63
N GLU A 71 -7.59 2.79 -3.17
CA GLU A 71 -7.22 4.20 -3.02
C GLU A 71 -7.05 4.92 -4.37
N GLY A 72 -6.50 4.23 -5.37
CA GLY A 72 -6.25 4.74 -6.72
C GLY A 72 -7.49 4.79 -7.63
N ALA A 73 -8.60 4.20 -7.21
CA ALA A 73 -9.90 4.37 -7.88
C ALA A 73 -10.41 5.81 -7.81
N ASN A 74 -9.97 6.57 -6.80
CA ASN A 74 -10.29 7.98 -6.64
C ASN A 74 -9.06 8.83 -7.01
N PRO A 75 -9.11 9.60 -8.11
CA PRO A 75 -7.98 10.46 -8.49
C PRO A 75 -7.65 11.44 -7.37
N ALA A 76 -6.36 11.74 -7.23
CA ALA A 76 -5.95 12.90 -6.45
C ALA A 76 -6.39 14.18 -7.19
N ASP A 77 -7.03 15.10 -6.45
CA ASP A 77 -7.47 16.43 -6.94
C ASP A 77 -6.26 17.30 -7.35
#